data_AF-A0A292QSQ6-F1
#
_entry.id   AF-A0A292QSQ6-F1
#
_cell.length_a   1.000
_cell.length_b   1.000
_cell.length_c   1.000
_cell.angle_alpha   90.00
_cell.angle_beta   90.00
_cell.angle_gamma   90.00
#
_symmetry.space_group_name_H-M   'P 1'
#
loop_
_entity.id
_entity.type
_entity.pdbx_description
1 polymer ?
#
loop_
_entity_poly.entity_id
_entity_poly.type
_entity_poly.pdbx_seq_one_letter_code
_entity_poly.pdbx_strand_id
1 'polypeptide(L)'
;MGMSAGQGRLLAITARLTSNEYESQQISNAKMRLSTQSEEASSAYIAALNTQQLQYVTYDAKGNQNTQKLSVGAMYQYSDMKNQYIVANAAGQALISGEDADKFQNANNLDEFLQSYGLKKQWKSKTLEANYNKLQSEEFKAVKEAWDAEKAKYSEAIYDETTGFMYTAPEYDKDKNIISYQDKDGNKYTYAGDDDKGNRLYTFKDKTINSGNFISSDQQWANEKSAASDAYAKAMADYTEAQEKSANGLDVDMSTYLTITSNAKAKYTSCITKDNWLSSRASYAYKGYIANTNEDGSAEMSYSYDFNKVSDVCKDMEKYDTVIAEFNAEAADYGTNMEDLYEYDDKAKAQWYTNLWYRLNGSSTDKTKQGELGQNYSKIDSKLLSSTTWLQDAILQGAVTVELAATDSPSSKINASDPTVTDLTGISWNSTIYTSCSDLTQSDDDQAIARAEAEYERKTKEISDKDQKYQNKIKILETEHSALQTEYESVQSAMNKNIERSFKVFS
;
A
#
# COMPACT_ATOMS: atom_id res chain seq x y z
N MET A 1 93.71 23.46 55.32
CA MET A 1 92.23 23.57 55.38
C MET A 1 91.60 24.24 54.14
N GLY A 2 92.29 25.14 53.42
CA GLY A 2 91.71 25.83 52.25
C GLY A 2 91.42 24.97 51.00
N MET A 3 92.15 23.87 50.74
CA MET A 3 91.93 23.03 49.54
C MET A 3 90.63 22.20 49.59
N SER A 4 90.31 21.59 50.73
CA SER A 4 89.10 20.77 50.88
C SER A 4 87.81 21.59 50.74
N ALA A 5 87.80 22.83 51.26
CA ALA A 5 86.70 23.76 51.08
C ALA A 5 86.52 24.22 49.61
N GLY A 6 87.61 24.42 48.87
CA GLY A 6 87.58 24.74 47.44
C GLY A 6 87.04 23.61 46.57
N GLN A 7 87.48 22.37 46.84
CA GLN A 7 86.99 21.16 46.16
C GLN A 7 85.49 20.90 46.42
N GLY A 8 85.04 21.05 47.68
CA GLY A 8 83.62 20.92 48.02
C GLY A 8 82.74 21.98 47.34
N ARG A 9 83.23 23.22 47.21
CA ARG A 9 82.52 24.28 46.49
C ARG A 9 82.48 24.01 44.97
N LEU A 10 83.56 23.55 44.37
CA LEU A 10 83.58 23.17 42.94
C LEU A 10 82.57 22.05 42.67
N LEU A 11 82.54 21.00 43.50
CA LEU A 11 81.54 19.92 43.41
C LEU A 11 80.09 20.44 43.49
N ALA A 12 79.81 21.38 44.39
CA ALA A 12 78.48 21.97 44.52
C ALA A 12 78.09 22.82 43.28
N ILE A 13 79.04 23.59 42.73
CA ILE A 13 78.81 24.36 41.50
C ILE A 13 78.60 23.42 40.31
N THR A 14 79.42 22.37 40.18
CA THR A 14 79.26 21.34 39.13
C THR A 14 77.89 20.66 39.21
N ALA A 15 77.42 20.28 40.41
CA ALA A 15 76.10 19.67 40.57
C ALA A 15 74.97 20.61 40.12
N ARG A 16 75.08 21.92 40.41
CA ARG A 16 74.11 22.93 39.95
C ARG A 16 74.17 23.15 38.44
N LEU A 17 75.37 23.17 37.85
CA LEU A 17 75.57 23.25 36.39
C LEU A 17 74.89 22.06 35.68
N THR A 18 75.16 20.84 36.13
CA THR A 18 74.54 19.63 35.57
C THR A 18 73.02 19.63 35.74
N SER A 19 72.50 20.13 36.88
CA SER A 19 71.05 20.30 37.08
C SER A 19 70.44 21.30 36.10
N ASN A 20 71.15 22.40 35.81
CA ASN A 20 70.72 23.45 34.90
C ASN A 20 70.70 22.96 33.43
N GLU A 21 71.73 22.20 33.04
CA GLU A 21 71.78 21.50 31.75
C GLU A 21 70.64 20.47 31.61
N TYR A 22 70.38 19.70 32.67
CA TYR A 22 69.29 18.73 32.69
C TYR A 22 67.91 19.40 32.53
N GLU A 23 67.65 20.48 33.28
CA GLU A 23 66.41 21.26 33.11
C GLU A 23 66.29 21.87 31.72
N SER A 24 67.38 22.37 31.15
CA SER A 24 67.41 22.92 29.77
C SER A 24 67.07 21.84 28.73
N GLN A 25 67.59 20.63 28.89
CA GLN A 25 67.24 19.49 28.03
C GLN A 25 65.76 19.09 28.17
N GLN A 26 65.22 19.07 29.39
CA GLN A 26 63.80 18.80 29.61
C GLN A 26 62.90 19.84 28.93
N ILE A 27 63.26 21.13 29.01
CA ILE A 27 62.51 22.21 28.36
C ILE A 27 62.63 22.10 26.84
N SER A 28 63.80 21.76 26.29
CA SER A 28 63.99 21.53 24.85
C SER A 28 63.08 20.41 24.35
N ASN A 29 63.02 19.28 25.06
CA ASN A 29 62.09 18.19 24.76
C ASN A 29 60.62 18.62 24.87
N ALA A 30 60.29 19.47 25.85
CA ALA A 30 58.93 20.02 25.99
C ALA A 30 58.56 20.95 24.83
N LYS A 31 59.49 21.77 24.33
CA LYS A 31 59.31 22.59 23.13
C LYS A 31 59.11 21.74 21.87
N MET A 32 59.86 20.65 21.72
CA MET A 32 59.64 19.72 20.60
C MET A 32 58.22 19.14 20.62
N ARG A 33 57.71 18.74 21.80
CA ARG A 33 56.31 18.31 21.95
C ARG A 33 55.30 19.40 21.61
N LEU A 34 55.57 20.66 21.98
CA LEU A 34 54.71 21.79 21.61
C LEU A 34 54.67 22.01 20.09
N SER A 35 55.82 21.85 19.41
CA SER A 35 55.88 21.90 17.94
C SER A 35 55.00 20.84 17.31
N THR A 36 55.10 19.58 17.79
CA THR A 36 54.24 18.49 17.34
C THR A 36 52.75 18.78 17.58
N GLN A 37 52.39 19.29 18.77
CA GLN A 37 51.00 19.68 19.06
C GLN A 37 50.49 20.81 18.14
N SER A 38 51.37 21.73 17.74
CA SER A 38 51.05 22.81 16.81
C SER A 38 50.78 22.26 15.41
N GLU A 39 51.62 21.33 14.94
CA GLU A 39 51.43 20.64 13.66
C GLU A 39 50.11 19.85 13.66
N GLU A 40 49.84 19.07 14.71
CA GLU A 40 48.59 18.31 14.85
C GLU A 40 47.34 19.21 14.84
N ALA A 41 47.38 20.34 15.55
CA ALA A 41 46.29 21.32 15.54
C ALA A 41 46.07 21.91 14.15
N SER A 42 47.15 22.24 13.43
CA SER A 42 47.07 22.74 12.05
C SER A 42 46.54 21.69 11.09
N SER A 43 46.99 20.43 11.19
CA SER A 43 46.52 19.34 10.35
C SER A 43 45.03 19.07 10.56
N ALA A 44 44.56 19.09 11.81
CA ALA A 44 43.14 18.93 12.13
C ALA A 44 42.28 20.06 11.53
N TYR A 45 42.77 21.30 11.59
CA TYR A 45 42.09 22.44 10.98
C TYR A 45 42.03 22.34 9.45
N ILE A 46 43.15 21.98 8.79
CA ILE A 46 43.19 21.76 7.34
C ILE A 46 42.26 20.61 6.93
N ALA A 47 42.18 19.54 7.72
CA ALA A 47 41.25 18.45 7.46
C ALA A 47 39.78 18.91 7.54
N ALA A 48 39.44 19.73 8.54
CA ALA A 48 38.10 20.30 8.69
C ALA A 48 37.74 21.24 7.51
N LEU A 49 38.70 22.05 7.03
CA LEU A 49 38.51 22.89 5.85
C LEU A 49 38.20 22.11 4.57
N ASN A 50 38.68 20.87 4.47
CA ASN A 50 38.39 19.97 3.35
C ASN A 50 37.17 19.08 3.61
N THR A 51 36.51 19.21 4.76
CA THR A 51 35.36 18.38 5.12
C THR A 51 34.10 18.93 4.45
N GLN A 52 33.50 18.11 3.60
CA GLN A 52 32.23 18.40 2.95
C GLN A 52 31.09 17.66 3.66
N GLN A 53 29.93 18.30 3.72
CA GLN A 53 28.70 17.74 4.25
C GLN A 53 27.71 17.45 3.11
N LEU A 54 27.05 16.29 3.18
CA LEU A 54 25.94 15.97 2.29
C LEU A 54 24.72 16.80 2.65
N GLN A 55 24.12 17.43 1.64
CA GLN A 55 22.88 18.18 1.74
C GLN A 55 21.78 17.47 0.94
N TYR A 56 20.54 17.68 1.36
CA TYR A 56 19.34 17.22 0.69
C TYR A 56 18.55 18.41 0.17
N VAL A 57 18.33 18.43 -1.14
CA VAL A 57 17.62 19.47 -1.87
C VAL A 57 16.20 19.00 -2.15
N THR A 58 15.23 19.83 -1.78
CA THR A 58 13.81 19.62 -2.05
C THR A 58 13.23 20.85 -2.73
N TYR A 59 12.10 20.70 -3.38
CA TYR A 59 11.38 21.80 -4.00
C TYR A 59 10.00 21.91 -3.36
N ASP A 60 9.54 23.13 -3.10
CA ASP A 60 8.15 23.35 -2.72
C ASP A 60 7.22 23.30 -3.95
N ALA A 61 5.91 23.33 -3.73
CA ALA A 61 4.91 23.33 -4.81
C ALA A 61 5.00 24.55 -5.76
N LYS A 62 5.79 25.58 -5.43
CA LYS A 62 6.04 26.76 -6.28
C LYS A 62 7.39 26.66 -7.01
N GLY A 63 8.13 25.56 -6.84
CA GLY A 63 9.44 25.34 -7.44
C GLY A 63 10.58 26.05 -6.70
N ASN A 64 10.37 26.57 -5.48
CA ASN A 64 11.46 27.15 -4.70
C ASN A 64 12.31 26.04 -4.10
N GLN A 65 13.63 26.19 -4.21
CA GLN A 65 14.58 25.24 -3.67
C GLN A 65 14.72 25.42 -2.15
N ASN A 66 14.56 24.32 -1.41
CA ASN A 66 14.83 24.21 0.02
C ASN A 66 15.97 23.22 0.24
N THR A 67 17.02 23.68 0.92
CA THR A 67 18.22 22.88 1.17
C THR A 67 18.39 22.66 2.67
N GLN A 68 18.59 21.42 3.07
CA GLN A 68 18.86 21.03 4.47
C GLN A 68 19.96 19.97 4.55
N LYS A 69 20.52 19.75 5.75
CA LYS A 69 21.52 18.70 5.96
C LYS A 69 20.90 17.32 5.72
N LEU A 70 21.62 16.43 5.06
CA LEU A 70 21.14 15.08 4.77
C LEU A 70 20.97 14.29 6.07
N SER A 71 19.77 13.75 6.29
CA SER A 71 19.46 12.78 7.36
C SER A 71 18.37 11.83 6.86
N VAL A 72 18.22 10.66 7.47
CA VAL A 72 17.16 9.71 7.09
C VAL A 72 15.79 10.34 7.31
N GLY A 73 15.61 11.07 8.41
CA GLY A 73 14.36 11.79 8.69
C GLY A 73 14.03 12.81 7.59
N ALA A 74 15.02 13.57 7.13
CA ALA A 74 14.83 14.52 6.03
C ALA A 74 14.42 13.84 4.71
N MET A 75 14.90 12.62 4.45
CA MET A 75 14.55 11.83 3.26
C MET A 75 13.13 11.28 3.34
N TYR A 76 12.64 10.88 4.52
CA TYR A 76 11.40 10.09 4.62
C TYR A 76 10.12 10.90 4.74
N GLN A 77 10.23 12.19 5.06
CA GLN A 77 9.07 13.09 5.10
C GLN A 77 8.49 13.30 3.70
N TYR A 78 7.19 13.04 3.52
CA TYR A 78 6.50 13.37 2.28
C TYR A 78 6.52 14.89 2.03
N SER A 79 6.80 15.29 0.79
CA SER A 79 6.58 16.65 0.28
C SER A 79 6.31 16.60 -1.22
N ASP A 80 5.65 17.63 -1.74
CA ASP A 80 5.41 17.75 -3.18
C ASP A 80 6.73 17.78 -3.96
N MET A 81 6.73 17.26 -5.20
CA MET A 81 7.87 17.25 -6.13
C MET A 81 9.14 16.53 -5.61
N LYS A 82 9.05 15.79 -4.51
CA LYS A 82 10.18 15.11 -3.91
C LYS A 82 10.31 13.67 -4.42
N ASN A 83 11.52 13.26 -4.77
CA ASN A 83 11.81 11.86 -5.06
C ASN A 83 11.79 11.03 -3.78
N GLN A 84 11.25 9.81 -3.87
CA GLN A 84 11.16 8.93 -2.73
C GLN A 84 12.41 8.06 -2.58
N TYR A 85 13.16 8.32 -1.52
CA TYR A 85 14.36 7.56 -1.17
C TYR A 85 14.14 6.73 0.09
N ILE A 86 14.79 5.57 0.14
CA ILE A 86 14.89 4.74 1.34
C ILE A 86 16.34 4.34 1.58
N VAL A 87 16.70 4.13 2.83
CA VAL A 87 18.03 3.65 3.23
C VAL A 87 17.89 2.19 3.62
N ALA A 88 18.66 1.31 2.98
CA ALA A 88 18.66 -0.12 3.27
C ALA A 88 19.98 -0.55 3.93
N ASN A 89 19.90 -1.53 4.84
CA ASN A 89 21.08 -2.14 5.45
C ASN A 89 21.71 -3.19 4.51
N ALA A 90 22.87 -3.74 4.91
CA ALA A 90 23.55 -4.78 4.15
C ALA A 90 22.73 -6.08 3.93
N ALA A 91 21.65 -6.30 4.69
CA ALA A 91 20.72 -7.42 4.51
C ALA A 91 19.55 -7.08 3.56
N GLY A 92 19.53 -5.89 2.96
CA GLY A 92 18.45 -5.41 2.09
C GLY A 92 17.20 -4.94 2.83
N GLN A 93 17.26 -4.81 4.15
CA GLN A 93 16.11 -4.35 4.95
C GLN A 93 16.05 -2.83 4.95
N ALA A 94 14.87 -2.28 4.70
CA ALA A 94 14.60 -0.85 4.80
C ALA A 94 14.73 -0.38 6.26
N LEU A 95 15.56 0.63 6.50
CA LEU A 95 15.69 1.26 7.81
C LEU A 95 14.59 2.30 7.97
N ILE A 96 13.55 2.02 8.75
CA ILE A 96 12.39 2.90 8.92
C ILE A 96 12.22 3.45 10.32
N SER A 97 11.53 4.58 10.42
CA SER A 97 11.20 5.18 11.71
C SER A 97 10.35 4.24 12.55
N GLY A 98 10.43 4.36 13.88
CA GLY A 98 9.57 3.59 14.78
C GLY A 98 8.09 3.84 14.52
N GLU A 99 7.72 5.08 14.19
CA GLU A 99 6.34 5.48 13.89
C GLU A 99 5.80 4.81 12.63
N ASP A 100 6.55 4.84 11.52
CA ASP A 100 6.13 4.20 10.27
C ASP A 100 6.04 2.68 10.43
N ALA A 101 6.96 2.09 11.20
CA ALA A 101 6.94 0.68 11.51
C ALA A 101 5.70 0.29 12.35
N ASP A 102 5.32 1.11 13.32
CA ASP A 102 4.14 0.87 14.16
C ASP A 102 2.85 1.03 13.35
N LYS A 103 2.76 2.05 12.48
CA LYS A 103 1.65 2.21 11.53
C LYS A 103 1.52 0.99 10.62
N PHE A 104 2.63 0.52 10.05
CA PHE A 104 2.66 -0.67 9.21
C PHE A 104 2.22 -1.92 9.99
N GLN A 105 2.73 -2.13 11.21
CA GLN A 105 2.38 -3.29 12.02
C GLN A 105 0.91 -3.31 12.47
N ASN A 106 0.28 -2.16 12.64
CA ASN A 106 -1.12 -2.07 13.05
C ASN A 106 -2.13 -2.20 11.90
N ALA A 107 -1.72 -1.97 10.64
CA ALA A 107 -2.62 -2.03 9.48
C ALA A 107 -2.66 -3.43 8.85
N ASN A 108 -3.84 -4.00 8.56
CA ASN A 108 -3.96 -5.33 7.96
C ASN A 108 -3.84 -5.31 6.43
N ASN A 109 -4.06 -4.16 5.81
CA ASN A 109 -4.02 -3.96 4.37
C ASN A 109 -3.56 -2.53 4.03
N LEU A 110 -3.34 -2.28 2.74
CA LEU A 110 -2.90 -0.99 2.21
C LEU A 110 -3.85 0.16 2.61
N ASP A 111 -5.16 -0.04 2.52
CA ASP A 111 -6.13 1.02 2.79
C ASP A 111 -6.09 1.47 4.27
N GLU A 112 -6.02 0.54 5.22
CA GLU A 112 -5.82 0.84 6.64
C GLU A 112 -4.49 1.56 6.88
N PHE A 113 -3.43 1.18 6.16
CA PHE A 113 -2.13 1.82 6.25
C PHE A 113 -2.18 3.26 5.75
N LEU A 114 -2.78 3.52 4.59
CA LEU A 114 -2.96 4.87 4.03
C LEU A 114 -3.83 5.74 4.95
N GLN A 115 -4.90 5.16 5.53
CA GLN A 115 -5.74 5.84 6.50
C GLN A 115 -4.97 6.30 7.74
N SER A 116 -3.96 5.55 8.19
CA SER A 116 -3.08 5.94 9.30
C SER A 116 -2.25 7.22 9.03
N TYR A 117 -2.09 7.61 7.77
CA TYR A 117 -1.48 8.89 7.34
C TYR A 117 -2.51 9.98 7.04
N GLY A 118 -3.78 9.74 7.39
CA GLY A 118 -4.89 10.67 7.22
C GLY A 118 -5.45 10.73 5.80
N LEU A 119 -5.05 9.80 4.92
CA LEU A 119 -5.56 9.73 3.55
C LEU A 119 -6.95 9.10 3.54
N LYS A 120 -7.87 9.75 2.82
CA LYS A 120 -9.26 9.29 2.72
C LYS A 120 -9.52 8.74 1.34
N LYS A 121 -9.88 7.46 1.29
CA LYS A 121 -10.45 6.82 0.11
C LYS A 121 -11.85 7.39 -0.12
N GLN A 122 -12.09 7.96 -1.29
CA GLN A 122 -13.36 8.56 -1.68
C GLN A 122 -13.73 8.13 -3.10
N TRP A 123 -15.02 8.20 -3.41
CA TRP A 123 -15.50 7.93 -4.76
C TRP A 123 -14.97 8.99 -5.74
N LYS A 124 -14.56 8.56 -6.94
CA LYS A 124 -14.19 9.48 -8.03
C LYS A 124 -15.37 10.33 -8.50
N SER A 125 -16.59 9.89 -8.22
CA SER A 125 -17.82 10.62 -8.52
C SER A 125 -18.84 10.53 -7.38
N LYS A 126 -19.47 11.67 -7.09
CA LYS A 126 -20.59 11.75 -6.15
C LYS A 126 -21.82 10.99 -6.63
N THR A 127 -21.99 10.84 -7.95
CA THR A 127 -23.11 10.09 -8.53
C THR A 127 -22.91 8.59 -8.32
N LEU A 128 -21.68 8.08 -8.55
CA LEU A 128 -21.30 6.71 -8.20
C LEU A 128 -21.57 6.41 -6.73
N GLU A 129 -21.10 7.28 -5.83
CA GLU A 129 -21.33 7.14 -4.39
C GLU A 129 -22.83 7.07 -4.06
N ALA A 130 -23.63 7.99 -4.61
CA ALA A 130 -25.05 8.06 -4.35
C ALA A 130 -25.79 6.82 -4.86
N ASN A 131 -25.47 6.35 -6.07
CA ASN A 131 -26.09 5.16 -6.66
C ASN A 131 -25.66 3.88 -5.94
N TYR A 132 -24.39 3.75 -5.56
CA TYR A 132 -23.93 2.66 -4.71
C TYR A 132 -24.68 2.63 -3.38
N ASN A 133 -24.75 3.76 -2.68
CA ASN A 133 -25.46 3.87 -1.41
C ASN A 133 -26.96 3.55 -1.54
N LYS A 134 -27.61 3.95 -2.64
CA LYS A 134 -29.00 3.54 -2.93
C LYS A 134 -29.11 2.03 -3.09
N LEU A 135 -28.23 1.40 -3.87
CA LEU A 135 -28.23 -0.06 -4.06
C LEU A 135 -27.99 -0.82 -2.75
N GLN A 136 -27.22 -0.24 -1.82
CA GLN A 136 -26.98 -0.80 -0.50
C GLN A 136 -28.08 -0.49 0.53
N SER A 137 -29.04 0.38 0.19
CA SER A 137 -30.12 0.76 1.08
C SER A 137 -31.06 -0.41 1.36
N GLU A 138 -31.67 -0.41 2.55
CA GLU A 138 -32.67 -1.41 2.94
C GLU A 138 -33.87 -1.42 1.99
N GLU A 139 -34.23 -0.27 1.40
CA GLU A 139 -35.31 -0.17 0.41
C GLU A 139 -35.00 -0.98 -0.86
N PHE A 140 -33.83 -0.80 -1.47
CA PHE A 140 -33.45 -1.51 -2.70
C PHE A 140 -33.14 -2.99 -2.45
N LYS A 141 -32.57 -3.32 -1.28
CA LYS A 141 -32.43 -4.72 -0.86
C LYS A 141 -33.79 -5.41 -0.75
N ALA A 142 -34.78 -4.76 -0.12
CA ALA A 142 -36.13 -5.31 -0.02
C ALA A 142 -36.79 -5.50 -1.39
N VAL A 143 -36.56 -4.59 -2.36
CA VAL A 143 -37.03 -4.76 -3.75
C VAL A 143 -36.43 -6.02 -4.37
N LYS A 144 -35.11 -6.21 -4.24
CA LYS A 144 -34.41 -7.38 -4.79
C LYS A 144 -34.88 -8.69 -4.14
N GLU A 145 -35.03 -8.69 -2.82
CA GLU A 145 -35.56 -9.82 -2.06
C GLU A 145 -37.00 -10.16 -2.46
N ALA A 146 -37.87 -9.15 -2.61
CA ALA A 146 -39.25 -9.34 -3.06
C ALA A 146 -39.32 -9.93 -4.47
N TRP A 147 -38.47 -9.45 -5.39
CA TRP A 147 -38.34 -10.00 -6.74
C TRP A 147 -37.90 -11.46 -6.73
N ASP A 148 -36.86 -11.78 -5.96
CA ASP A 148 -36.35 -13.16 -5.88
C ASP A 148 -37.35 -14.09 -5.18
N ALA A 149 -38.06 -13.62 -4.15
CA ALA A 149 -39.14 -14.35 -3.51
C ALA A 149 -40.34 -14.60 -4.45
N GLU A 150 -40.70 -13.62 -5.29
CA GLU A 150 -41.75 -13.79 -6.30
C GLU A 150 -41.34 -14.83 -7.35
N LYS A 151 -40.08 -14.78 -7.84
CA LYS A 151 -39.55 -15.82 -8.74
C LYS A 151 -39.52 -17.21 -8.09
N ALA A 152 -39.16 -17.29 -6.81
CA ALA A 152 -39.10 -18.54 -6.06
C ALA A 152 -40.45 -19.29 -6.05
N LYS A 153 -41.58 -18.58 -6.00
CA LYS A 153 -42.92 -19.19 -6.07
C LYS A 153 -43.11 -20.05 -7.32
N TYR A 154 -42.58 -19.61 -8.47
CA TYR A 154 -42.66 -20.35 -9.74
C TYR A 154 -41.56 -21.40 -9.87
N SER A 155 -40.39 -21.15 -9.27
CA SER A 155 -39.27 -22.09 -9.23
C SER A 155 -39.63 -23.35 -8.43
N GLU A 156 -40.32 -23.18 -7.31
CA GLU A 156 -40.64 -24.26 -6.36
C GLU A 156 -42.03 -24.88 -6.57
N ALA A 157 -42.81 -24.35 -7.52
CA ALA A 157 -44.12 -24.85 -7.83
C ALA A 157 -44.09 -26.23 -8.50
N ILE A 158 -45.20 -26.95 -8.33
CA ILE A 158 -45.58 -28.09 -9.17
C ILE A 158 -46.65 -27.66 -10.17
N TYR A 159 -46.68 -28.33 -11.30
CA TYR A 159 -47.62 -28.04 -12.38
C TYR A 159 -48.38 -29.31 -12.76
N ASP A 160 -49.66 -29.18 -13.08
CA ASP A 160 -50.44 -30.27 -13.66
C ASP A 160 -50.22 -30.29 -15.17
N GLU A 161 -49.66 -31.37 -15.71
CA GLU A 161 -49.28 -31.47 -17.13
C GLU A 161 -50.48 -31.46 -18.10
N THR A 162 -51.67 -31.81 -17.62
CA THR A 162 -52.88 -31.88 -18.45
C THR A 162 -53.54 -30.50 -18.59
N THR A 163 -53.57 -29.75 -17.50
CA THR A 163 -54.26 -28.45 -17.42
C THR A 163 -53.33 -27.25 -17.46
N GLY A 164 -52.03 -27.48 -17.23
CA GLY A 164 -51.01 -26.46 -17.01
C GLY A 164 -51.06 -25.79 -15.64
N PHE A 165 -52.08 -26.07 -14.80
CA PHE A 165 -52.30 -25.33 -13.56
C PHE A 165 -51.12 -25.45 -12.59
N MET A 166 -50.73 -24.30 -12.05
CA MET A 166 -49.66 -24.18 -11.06
C MET A 166 -50.23 -24.36 -9.66
N TYR A 167 -49.50 -25.12 -8.84
CA TYR A 167 -49.72 -25.18 -7.41
C TYR A 167 -48.42 -24.87 -6.67
N THR A 168 -48.51 -23.97 -5.70
CA THR A 168 -47.37 -23.52 -4.89
C THR A 168 -46.91 -24.60 -3.92
N ALA A 169 -45.75 -24.37 -3.29
CA ALA A 169 -45.00 -25.34 -2.50
C ALA A 169 -45.90 -26.17 -1.54
N PRO A 170 -45.71 -27.50 -1.49
CA PRO A 170 -46.50 -28.38 -0.66
C PRO A 170 -46.39 -28.01 0.82
N GLU A 171 -47.52 -27.78 1.47
CA GLU A 171 -47.58 -27.60 2.92
C GLU A 171 -47.76 -28.96 3.59
N TYR A 172 -46.78 -29.35 4.42
CA TYR A 172 -46.78 -30.62 5.13
C TYR A 172 -47.32 -30.43 6.56
N ASP A 173 -48.48 -31.03 6.82
CA ASP A 173 -49.06 -31.15 8.15
C ASP A 173 -48.37 -32.34 8.86
N LYS A 174 -47.41 -32.02 9.75
CA LYS A 174 -46.61 -33.00 10.49
C LYS A 174 -47.45 -33.90 11.39
N ASP A 175 -48.52 -33.37 11.96
CA ASP A 175 -49.36 -34.09 12.92
C ASP A 175 -50.28 -35.08 12.21
N LYS A 176 -50.67 -34.78 10.97
CA LYS A 176 -51.53 -35.65 10.16
C LYS A 176 -50.78 -36.48 9.13
N ASN A 177 -49.48 -36.22 8.93
CA ASN A 177 -48.66 -36.79 7.86
C ASN A 177 -49.29 -36.59 6.47
N ILE A 178 -49.83 -35.40 6.21
CA ILE A 178 -50.55 -35.07 4.97
C ILE A 178 -49.86 -33.91 4.25
N ILE A 179 -49.76 -34.03 2.92
CA ILE A 179 -49.32 -32.95 2.03
C ILE A 179 -50.57 -32.23 1.50
N SER A 180 -50.47 -30.92 1.33
CA SER A 180 -51.50 -30.10 0.71
C SER A 180 -50.88 -29.08 -0.25
N TYR A 181 -51.65 -28.70 -1.26
CA TYR A 181 -51.20 -27.80 -2.31
C TYR A 181 -52.11 -26.58 -2.38
N GLN A 182 -51.58 -25.42 -2.73
CA GLN A 182 -52.37 -24.21 -2.89
C GLN A 182 -52.32 -23.73 -4.34
N ASP A 183 -53.49 -23.46 -4.92
CA ASP A 183 -53.54 -22.80 -6.23
C ASP A 183 -53.20 -21.30 -6.11
N LYS A 184 -53.10 -20.63 -7.26
CA LYS A 184 -52.79 -19.19 -7.36
C LYS A 184 -53.80 -18.27 -6.64
N ASP A 185 -55.03 -18.75 -6.39
CA ASP A 185 -56.09 -17.98 -5.73
C ASP A 185 -56.10 -18.26 -4.21
N GLY A 186 -55.14 -19.05 -3.71
CA GLY A 186 -55.01 -19.42 -2.31
C GLY A 186 -55.91 -20.56 -1.87
N ASN A 187 -56.56 -21.27 -2.82
CA ASN A 187 -57.40 -22.41 -2.47
C ASN A 187 -56.53 -23.62 -2.14
N LYS A 188 -56.77 -24.22 -0.97
CA LYS A 188 -55.99 -25.34 -0.44
C LYS A 188 -56.62 -26.68 -0.84
N TYR A 189 -55.90 -27.48 -1.60
CA TYR A 189 -56.23 -28.85 -1.98
C TYR A 189 -55.62 -29.82 -0.96
N THR A 190 -56.47 -30.60 -0.29
CA THR A 190 -56.07 -31.55 0.74
C THR A 190 -56.22 -32.99 0.26
N TYR A 191 -55.38 -33.88 0.77
CA TYR A 191 -55.42 -35.31 0.45
C TYR A 191 -56.82 -35.91 0.67
N ALA A 192 -57.29 -36.67 -0.31
CA ALA A 192 -58.63 -37.24 -0.36
C ALA A 192 -58.65 -38.76 -0.65
N GLY A 193 -57.47 -39.40 -0.67
CA GLY A 193 -57.32 -40.82 -1.00
C GLY A 193 -56.40 -41.03 -2.20
N ASP A 194 -56.30 -42.28 -2.65
CA ASP A 194 -55.52 -42.68 -3.81
C ASP A 194 -56.45 -43.21 -4.92
N ASP A 195 -56.04 -43.04 -6.17
CA ASP A 195 -56.70 -43.67 -7.31
C ASP A 195 -56.31 -45.15 -7.46
N ASP A 196 -56.96 -45.87 -8.39
CA ASP A 196 -56.71 -47.29 -8.64
C ASP A 196 -55.27 -47.59 -9.12
N LYS A 197 -54.51 -46.56 -9.49
CA LYS A 197 -53.11 -46.63 -9.93
C LYS A 197 -52.13 -46.26 -8.81
N GLY A 198 -52.63 -45.93 -7.61
CA GLY A 198 -51.83 -45.52 -6.46
C GLY A 198 -51.38 -44.05 -6.48
N ASN A 199 -51.95 -43.21 -7.35
CA ASN A 199 -51.69 -41.79 -7.34
C ASN A 199 -52.58 -41.09 -6.31
N ARG A 200 -52.03 -40.07 -5.64
CA ARG A 200 -52.75 -39.31 -4.61
C ARG A 200 -53.73 -38.34 -5.24
N LEU A 201 -54.93 -38.31 -4.71
CA LEU A 201 -55.99 -37.36 -5.06
C LEU A 201 -56.04 -36.25 -4.01
N TYR A 202 -56.15 -35.00 -4.48
CA TYR A 202 -56.34 -33.84 -3.60
C TYR A 202 -57.59 -33.09 -4.03
N THR A 203 -58.40 -32.66 -3.07
CA THR A 203 -59.70 -32.04 -3.35
C THR A 203 -59.82 -30.66 -2.70
N PHE A 204 -60.52 -29.78 -3.41
CA PHE A 204 -61.01 -28.52 -2.90
C PHE A 204 -62.40 -28.27 -3.49
N LYS A 205 -63.43 -28.23 -2.62
CA LYS A 205 -64.85 -28.18 -3.04
C LYS A 205 -65.19 -29.31 -4.01
N ASP A 206 -65.61 -28.97 -5.23
CA ASP A 206 -65.98 -29.88 -6.31
C ASP A 206 -64.81 -30.23 -7.25
N LYS A 207 -63.61 -29.67 -7.01
CA LYS A 207 -62.42 -29.90 -7.84
C LYS A 207 -61.52 -30.96 -7.23
N THR A 208 -60.99 -31.83 -8.09
CA THR A 208 -60.03 -32.89 -7.73
C THR A 208 -58.80 -32.80 -8.64
N ILE A 209 -57.61 -32.92 -8.06
CA ILE A 209 -56.33 -32.97 -8.76
C ILE A 209 -55.60 -34.28 -8.43
N ASN A 210 -54.83 -34.80 -9.38
CA ASN A 210 -54.19 -36.12 -9.29
C ASN A 210 -52.67 -35.98 -9.37
N SER A 211 -51.94 -36.55 -8.40
CA SER A 211 -50.48 -36.48 -8.37
C SER A 211 -49.79 -37.15 -9.55
N GLY A 212 -50.46 -38.07 -10.24
CA GLY A 212 -49.94 -38.71 -11.45
C GLY A 212 -49.69 -37.74 -12.60
N ASN A 213 -50.34 -36.56 -12.58
CA ASN A 213 -50.18 -35.51 -13.59
C ASN A 213 -49.16 -34.43 -13.17
N PHE A 214 -48.52 -34.56 -12.01
CA PHE A 214 -47.66 -33.49 -11.50
C PHE A 214 -46.28 -33.53 -12.13
N ILE A 215 -45.87 -32.40 -12.70
CA ILE A 215 -44.54 -32.16 -13.25
C ILE A 215 -43.84 -31.03 -12.49
N SER A 216 -42.52 -31.08 -12.48
CA SER A 216 -41.71 -30.04 -11.82
C SER A 216 -41.70 -28.73 -12.61
N SER A 217 -41.33 -27.64 -11.94
CA SER A 217 -41.06 -26.36 -12.59
C SER A 217 -40.07 -26.47 -13.76
N ASP A 218 -39.06 -27.34 -13.65
CA ASP A 218 -38.06 -27.53 -14.71
C ASP A 218 -38.63 -28.25 -15.92
N GLN A 219 -39.45 -29.27 -15.69
CA GLN A 219 -40.15 -29.96 -16.77
C GLN A 219 -41.16 -29.03 -17.44
N GLN A 220 -41.92 -28.25 -16.67
CA GLN A 220 -42.86 -27.26 -17.21
C GLN A 220 -42.14 -26.21 -18.08
N TRP A 221 -41.00 -25.70 -17.62
CA TRP A 221 -40.20 -24.76 -18.39
C TRP A 221 -39.69 -25.39 -19.70
N ALA A 222 -39.21 -26.64 -19.65
CA ALA A 222 -38.73 -27.35 -20.84
C ALA A 222 -39.84 -27.53 -21.88
N ASN A 223 -41.04 -27.93 -21.45
CA ASN A 223 -42.22 -28.08 -22.30
C ASN A 223 -42.59 -26.74 -22.94
N GLU A 224 -42.79 -25.69 -22.14
CA GLU A 224 -43.15 -24.36 -22.66
C GLU A 224 -42.10 -23.78 -23.61
N LYS A 225 -40.81 -24.02 -23.34
CA LYS A 225 -39.72 -23.59 -24.21
C LYS A 225 -39.76 -24.30 -25.56
N SER A 226 -40.00 -25.62 -25.56
CA SER A 226 -40.14 -26.40 -26.79
C SER A 226 -41.32 -25.89 -27.60
N ALA A 227 -42.51 -25.82 -26.98
CA ALA A 227 -43.73 -25.35 -27.63
C ALA A 227 -43.59 -23.94 -28.20
N ALA A 228 -42.98 -23.01 -27.46
CA ALA A 228 -42.77 -21.65 -27.92
C ALA A 228 -41.75 -21.56 -29.06
N SER A 229 -40.71 -22.42 -29.05
CA SER A 229 -39.74 -22.53 -30.14
C SER A 229 -40.42 -23.01 -31.43
N ASP A 230 -41.23 -24.07 -31.34
CA ASP A 230 -41.93 -24.65 -32.48
C ASP A 230 -42.97 -23.67 -33.04
N ALA A 231 -43.72 -23.00 -32.17
CA ALA A 231 -44.67 -21.96 -32.57
C ALA A 231 -43.99 -20.78 -33.28
N TYR A 232 -42.80 -20.36 -32.79
CA TYR A 232 -42.03 -19.29 -33.44
C TYR A 232 -41.46 -19.72 -34.79
N ALA A 233 -40.93 -20.95 -34.89
CA ALA A 233 -40.45 -21.50 -36.15
C ALA A 233 -41.57 -21.57 -37.20
N LYS A 234 -42.76 -22.03 -36.79
CA LYS A 234 -43.94 -22.08 -37.66
C LYS A 234 -44.40 -20.68 -38.09
N ALA A 235 -44.52 -19.74 -37.16
CA ALA A 235 -44.91 -18.37 -37.49
C ALA A 235 -43.94 -17.70 -38.48
N MET A 236 -42.63 -17.94 -38.33
CA MET A 236 -41.59 -17.48 -39.25
C MET A 236 -41.73 -18.10 -40.65
N ALA A 237 -42.04 -19.40 -40.73
CA ALA A 237 -42.29 -20.08 -42.01
C ALA A 237 -43.54 -19.52 -42.70
N ASP A 238 -44.65 -19.36 -41.97
CA ASP A 238 -45.90 -18.80 -42.48
C ASP A 238 -45.72 -17.35 -42.96
N TYR A 239 -44.94 -16.54 -42.23
CA TYR A 239 -44.59 -15.18 -42.63
C TYR A 239 -43.76 -15.17 -43.92
N THR A 240 -42.79 -16.08 -44.05
CA THR A 240 -41.96 -16.19 -45.27
C THR A 240 -42.82 -16.59 -46.48
N GLU A 241 -43.72 -17.55 -46.33
CA GLU A 241 -44.66 -17.94 -47.39
C GLU A 241 -45.60 -16.79 -47.77
N ALA A 242 -46.08 -16.02 -46.79
CA ALA A 242 -46.88 -14.81 -47.02
C ALA A 242 -46.10 -13.74 -47.82
N GLN A 243 -44.81 -13.54 -47.52
CA GLN A 243 -43.93 -12.65 -48.28
C GLN A 243 -43.78 -13.11 -49.74
N GLU A 244 -43.59 -14.41 -49.98
CA GLU A 244 -43.49 -14.97 -51.33
C GLU A 244 -44.80 -14.81 -52.12
N LYS A 245 -45.95 -15.07 -51.49
CA LYS A 245 -47.28 -14.86 -52.11
C LYS A 245 -47.49 -13.39 -52.48
N SER A 246 -47.15 -12.46 -51.59
CA SER A 246 -47.23 -11.02 -51.84
C SER A 246 -46.29 -10.59 -52.98
N ALA A 247 -45.06 -11.11 -53.01
CA ALA A 247 -44.09 -10.84 -54.09
C ALA A 247 -44.57 -11.36 -55.45
N ASN A 248 -45.37 -12.43 -55.48
CA ASN A 248 -46.01 -12.97 -56.67
C ASN A 248 -47.33 -12.26 -57.06
N GLY A 249 -47.65 -11.13 -56.43
CA GLY A 249 -48.80 -10.29 -56.78
C GLY A 249 -50.14 -10.71 -56.17
N LEU A 250 -50.14 -11.63 -55.18
CA LEU A 250 -51.34 -11.96 -54.41
C LEU A 250 -51.58 -10.92 -53.32
N ASP A 251 -52.86 -10.59 -53.08
CA ASP A 251 -53.27 -9.75 -51.96
C ASP A 251 -53.17 -10.55 -50.64
N VAL A 252 -52.25 -10.14 -49.76
CA VAL A 252 -51.93 -10.82 -48.51
C VAL A 252 -51.83 -9.79 -47.39
N ASP A 253 -52.55 -10.01 -46.29
CA ASP A 253 -52.46 -9.17 -45.10
C ASP A 253 -51.17 -9.45 -44.31
N MET A 254 -50.07 -8.83 -44.74
CA MET A 254 -48.77 -8.94 -44.09
C MET A 254 -48.77 -8.47 -42.63
N SER A 255 -49.69 -7.58 -42.24
CA SER A 255 -49.73 -7.04 -40.88
C SER A 255 -50.13 -8.10 -39.84
N THR A 256 -51.03 -9.00 -40.22
CA THR A 256 -51.45 -10.14 -39.40
C THR A 256 -50.29 -11.12 -39.18
N TYR A 257 -49.59 -11.51 -40.25
CA TYR A 257 -48.44 -12.43 -40.15
C TYR A 257 -47.28 -11.83 -39.34
N LEU A 258 -47.00 -10.53 -39.50
CA LEU A 258 -46.00 -9.83 -38.69
C LEU A 258 -46.36 -9.83 -37.20
N THR A 259 -47.65 -9.63 -36.89
CA THR A 259 -48.17 -9.64 -35.52
C THR A 259 -48.03 -11.03 -34.88
N ILE A 260 -48.44 -12.09 -35.60
CA ILE A 260 -48.31 -13.49 -35.15
C ILE A 260 -46.83 -13.82 -34.87
N THR A 261 -45.94 -13.50 -35.81
CA THR A 261 -44.50 -13.73 -35.69
C THR A 261 -43.90 -12.99 -34.51
N SER A 262 -44.28 -11.73 -34.31
CA SER A 262 -43.79 -10.91 -33.19
C SER A 262 -44.24 -11.46 -31.84
N ASN A 263 -45.51 -11.90 -31.73
CA ASN A 263 -46.04 -12.52 -30.51
C ASN A 263 -45.36 -13.86 -30.21
N ALA A 264 -45.15 -14.70 -31.22
CA ALA A 264 -44.46 -15.98 -31.06
C ALA A 264 -43.00 -15.78 -30.64
N LYS A 265 -42.31 -14.78 -31.24
CA LYS A 265 -40.96 -14.37 -30.85
C LYS A 265 -40.91 -13.93 -29.38
N ALA A 266 -41.83 -13.05 -28.95
CA ALA A 266 -41.89 -12.56 -27.58
C ALA A 266 -42.10 -13.71 -26.59
N LYS A 267 -43.00 -14.66 -26.89
CA LYS A 267 -43.21 -15.86 -26.05
C LYS A 267 -41.95 -16.71 -25.98
N TYR A 268 -41.27 -16.98 -27.10
CA TYR A 268 -40.03 -17.74 -27.09
C TYR A 268 -38.91 -17.04 -26.29
N THR A 269 -38.72 -15.73 -26.48
CA THR A 269 -37.77 -14.94 -25.69
C THR A 269 -38.08 -14.98 -24.19
N SER A 270 -39.37 -14.98 -23.83
CA SER A 270 -39.81 -15.08 -22.43
C SER A 270 -39.43 -16.41 -21.76
N CYS A 271 -39.12 -17.47 -22.49
CA CYS A 271 -38.80 -18.78 -21.91
C CYS A 271 -37.49 -19.40 -22.41
N ILE A 272 -36.68 -18.66 -23.17
CA ILE A 272 -35.43 -19.17 -23.75
C ILE A 272 -34.42 -19.64 -22.69
N THR A 273 -34.37 -18.94 -21.56
CA THR A 273 -33.67 -19.34 -20.33
C THR A 273 -34.68 -19.57 -19.21
N LYS A 274 -34.28 -20.35 -18.20
CA LYS A 274 -35.10 -20.56 -17.00
C LYS A 274 -35.36 -19.24 -16.25
N ASP A 275 -34.36 -18.38 -16.14
CA ASP A 275 -34.52 -17.09 -15.46
C ASP A 275 -35.47 -16.15 -16.23
N ASN A 276 -35.40 -16.10 -17.57
CA ASN A 276 -36.38 -15.33 -18.35
C ASN A 276 -37.80 -15.84 -18.11
N TRP A 277 -37.98 -17.16 -18.00
CA TRP A 277 -39.28 -17.77 -17.76
C TRP A 277 -39.83 -17.42 -16.37
N LEU A 278 -39.01 -17.53 -15.33
CA LEU A 278 -39.37 -17.13 -13.97
C LEU A 278 -39.67 -15.64 -13.88
N SER A 279 -38.78 -14.81 -14.46
CA SER A 279 -38.93 -13.35 -14.51
C SER A 279 -40.22 -12.95 -15.23
N SER A 280 -40.54 -13.56 -16.37
CA SER A 280 -41.78 -13.27 -17.10
C SER A 280 -43.04 -13.63 -16.30
N ARG A 281 -43.00 -14.71 -15.51
CA ARG A 281 -44.10 -15.09 -14.60
C ARG A 281 -44.25 -14.14 -13.42
N ALA A 282 -43.15 -13.65 -12.88
CA ALA A 282 -43.15 -12.62 -11.85
C ALA A 282 -43.59 -11.24 -12.40
N SER A 283 -43.32 -10.96 -13.68
CA SER A 283 -43.58 -9.67 -14.32
C SER A 283 -45.02 -9.46 -14.77
N TYR A 284 -45.67 -10.48 -15.32
CA TYR A 284 -46.92 -10.27 -16.07
C TYR A 284 -48.09 -11.05 -15.51
N ALA A 285 -49.27 -10.41 -15.51
CA ALA A 285 -50.50 -11.06 -15.10
C ALA A 285 -50.82 -12.28 -15.98
N TYR A 286 -51.30 -13.35 -15.34
CA TYR A 286 -51.81 -14.52 -16.04
C TYR A 286 -53.05 -14.17 -16.87
N LYS A 287 -53.03 -14.54 -18.16
CA LYS A 287 -54.13 -14.30 -19.10
C LYS A 287 -54.93 -15.56 -19.45
N GLY A 288 -54.45 -16.74 -19.08
CA GLY A 288 -55.05 -18.02 -19.47
C GLY A 288 -54.02 -19.02 -19.98
N TYR A 289 -54.51 -20.16 -20.45
CA TYR A 289 -53.73 -21.09 -21.26
C TYR A 289 -54.15 -20.99 -22.72
N ILE A 290 -53.20 -21.14 -23.63
CA ILE A 290 -53.44 -21.29 -25.06
C ILE A 290 -53.20 -22.76 -25.40
N ALA A 291 -54.19 -23.39 -26.01
CA ALA A 291 -54.04 -24.73 -26.57
C ALA A 291 -53.36 -24.64 -27.93
N ASN A 292 -52.16 -25.20 -28.04
CA ASN A 292 -51.47 -25.38 -29.31
C ASN A 292 -51.71 -26.81 -29.78
N THR A 293 -52.15 -26.99 -31.02
CA THR A 293 -52.34 -28.32 -31.60
C THR A 293 -51.07 -28.73 -32.32
N ASN A 294 -50.47 -29.83 -31.88
CA ASN A 294 -49.31 -30.45 -32.51
C ASN A 294 -49.73 -31.16 -33.81
N GLU A 295 -48.77 -31.49 -34.67
CA GLU A 295 -49.01 -32.18 -35.95
C GLU A 295 -49.65 -33.57 -35.78
N ASP A 296 -49.43 -34.21 -34.63
CA ASP A 296 -50.03 -35.49 -34.26
C ASP A 296 -51.46 -35.35 -33.69
N GLY A 297 -52.00 -34.13 -33.60
CA GLY A 297 -53.32 -33.83 -33.06
C GLY A 297 -53.38 -33.71 -31.54
N SER A 298 -52.25 -33.86 -30.82
CA SER A 298 -52.19 -33.59 -29.38
C SER A 298 -52.29 -32.08 -29.10
N ALA A 299 -52.88 -31.71 -27.96
CA ALA A 299 -53.02 -30.32 -27.54
C ALA A 299 -52.05 -30.04 -26.38
N GLU A 300 -51.12 -29.11 -26.57
CA GLU A 300 -50.20 -28.64 -25.54
C GLU A 300 -50.67 -27.29 -24.99
N MET A 301 -50.81 -27.19 -23.67
CA MET A 301 -51.31 -25.99 -23.00
C MET A 301 -50.15 -25.07 -22.60
N SER A 302 -50.04 -23.92 -23.27
CA SER A 302 -49.00 -22.92 -22.97
C SER A 302 -49.54 -21.80 -22.08
N TYR A 303 -48.79 -21.45 -21.02
CA TYR A 303 -49.13 -20.33 -20.13
C TYR A 303 -49.10 -18.99 -20.89
N SER A 304 -50.16 -18.19 -20.80
CA SER A 304 -50.27 -16.90 -21.49
C SER A 304 -50.15 -15.73 -20.52
N TYR A 305 -49.39 -14.72 -20.94
CA TYR A 305 -49.19 -13.47 -20.21
C TYR A 305 -50.04 -12.34 -20.81
N ASP A 306 -50.55 -11.46 -19.95
CA ASP A 306 -51.01 -10.14 -20.36
C ASP A 306 -49.85 -9.16 -20.24
N PHE A 307 -49.08 -9.01 -21.32
CA PHE A 307 -47.92 -8.13 -21.37
C PHE A 307 -48.25 -6.64 -21.10
N ASN A 308 -49.53 -6.26 -21.14
CA ASN A 308 -49.98 -4.91 -20.81
C ASN A 308 -50.20 -4.71 -19.30
N LYS A 309 -50.11 -5.77 -18.49
CA LYS A 309 -50.35 -5.74 -17.05
C LYS A 309 -49.12 -6.20 -16.29
N VAL A 310 -48.23 -5.23 -16.05
CA VAL A 310 -46.98 -5.42 -15.30
C VAL A 310 -47.25 -5.39 -13.79
N SER A 311 -46.67 -6.36 -13.07
CA SER A 311 -46.74 -6.48 -11.62
C SER A 311 -45.99 -5.35 -10.92
N ASP A 312 -46.37 -5.03 -9.68
CA ASP A 312 -45.71 -3.96 -8.93
C ASP A 312 -44.26 -4.34 -8.57
N VAL A 313 -44.00 -5.61 -8.26
CA VAL A 313 -42.64 -6.12 -8.00
C VAL A 313 -41.73 -5.93 -9.22
N CYS A 314 -42.26 -6.10 -10.44
CA CYS A 314 -41.50 -5.84 -11.67
C CYS A 314 -41.24 -4.35 -11.91
N LYS A 315 -42.21 -3.47 -11.61
CA LYS A 315 -42.00 -2.01 -11.72
C LYS A 315 -40.96 -1.52 -10.71
N ASP A 316 -40.94 -2.09 -9.51
CA ASP A 316 -39.93 -1.75 -8.51
C ASP A 316 -38.56 -2.31 -8.90
N MET A 317 -38.50 -3.52 -9.47
CA MET A 317 -37.27 -4.07 -10.04
C MET A 317 -36.74 -3.23 -11.22
N GLU A 318 -37.60 -2.64 -12.04
CA GLU A 318 -37.17 -1.73 -13.12
C GLU A 318 -36.44 -0.48 -12.58
N LYS A 319 -36.89 0.06 -11.44
CA LYS A 319 -36.17 1.16 -10.76
C LYS A 319 -34.81 0.69 -10.26
N TYR A 320 -34.74 -0.53 -9.70
CA TYR A 320 -33.49 -1.15 -9.26
C TYR A 320 -32.51 -1.31 -10.43
N ASP A 321 -32.97 -1.88 -11.54
CA ASP A 321 -32.18 -2.10 -12.75
C ASP A 321 -31.71 -0.79 -13.39
N THR A 322 -32.53 0.26 -13.34
CA THR A 322 -32.15 1.61 -13.81
C THR A 322 -30.95 2.13 -13.02
N VAL A 323 -30.97 2.06 -11.69
CA VAL A 323 -29.84 2.52 -10.86
C VAL A 323 -28.59 1.69 -11.09
N ILE A 324 -28.73 0.37 -11.30
CA ILE A 324 -27.61 -0.49 -11.68
C ILE A 324 -27.03 -0.08 -13.04
N ALA A 325 -27.89 0.16 -14.04
CA ALA A 325 -27.44 0.54 -15.37
C ALA A 325 -26.71 1.89 -15.35
N GLU A 326 -27.24 2.88 -14.61
CA GLU A 326 -26.59 4.17 -14.39
C GLU A 326 -25.23 4.02 -13.70
N PHE A 327 -25.18 3.24 -12.60
CA PHE A 327 -23.94 2.97 -11.89
C PHE A 327 -22.89 2.31 -12.80
N ASN A 328 -23.28 1.26 -13.53
CA ASN A 328 -22.36 0.53 -14.42
C ASN A 328 -21.90 1.36 -15.61
N ALA A 329 -22.78 2.19 -16.18
CA ALA A 329 -22.43 3.07 -17.28
C ALA A 329 -21.36 4.09 -16.87
N GLU A 330 -21.51 4.70 -15.68
CA GLU A 330 -20.52 5.64 -15.16
C GLU A 330 -19.24 4.93 -14.67
N ALA A 331 -19.36 3.75 -14.03
CA ALA A 331 -18.22 2.96 -13.59
C ALA A 331 -17.31 2.57 -14.76
N ALA A 332 -17.89 2.29 -15.94
CA ALA A 332 -17.16 1.93 -17.14
C ALA A 332 -16.19 3.02 -17.64
N ASP A 333 -16.42 4.29 -17.29
CA ASP A 333 -15.49 5.39 -17.62
C ASP A 333 -14.19 5.34 -16.79
N TYR A 334 -14.21 4.65 -15.65
CA TYR A 334 -13.10 4.60 -14.70
C TYR A 334 -12.34 3.28 -14.70
N GLY A 335 -13.04 2.14 -14.89
CA GLY A 335 -12.41 0.82 -14.93
C GLY A 335 -13.40 -0.33 -14.69
N THR A 336 -12.88 -1.55 -14.66
CA THR A 336 -13.70 -2.76 -14.47
C THR A 336 -13.73 -3.24 -13.03
N ASN A 337 -12.84 -2.73 -12.17
CA ASN A 337 -12.75 -3.15 -10.77
C ASN A 337 -13.34 -2.08 -9.85
N MET A 338 -13.87 -2.52 -8.70
CA MET A 338 -14.40 -1.60 -7.68
C MET A 338 -13.34 -0.60 -7.21
N GLU A 339 -12.08 -1.00 -7.10
CA GLU A 339 -10.94 -0.13 -6.74
C GLU A 339 -10.71 1.01 -7.73
N ASP A 340 -11.02 0.79 -9.01
CA ASP A 340 -10.87 1.81 -10.05
C ASP A 340 -11.88 2.97 -9.87
N LEU A 341 -12.92 2.78 -9.05
CA LEU A 341 -13.97 3.77 -8.77
C LEU A 341 -13.60 4.73 -7.64
N TYR A 342 -12.50 4.46 -6.94
CA TYR A 342 -12.04 5.27 -5.81
C TYR A 342 -10.78 6.04 -6.14
N GLU A 343 -10.60 7.14 -5.44
CA GLU A 343 -9.36 7.88 -5.38
C GLU A 343 -9.07 8.32 -3.95
N TYR A 344 -7.82 8.67 -3.69
CA TYR A 344 -7.43 9.28 -2.43
C TYR A 344 -7.49 10.80 -2.54
N ASP A 345 -7.88 11.47 -1.44
CA ASP A 345 -7.93 12.92 -1.32
C ASP A 345 -6.60 13.62 -1.65
N ASP A 346 -5.47 12.97 -1.39
CA ASP A 346 -4.15 13.36 -1.87
C ASP A 346 -3.49 12.21 -2.65
N LYS A 347 -3.57 12.26 -3.99
CA LYS A 347 -3.06 11.20 -4.88
C LYS A 347 -1.55 11.02 -4.78
N ALA A 348 -0.79 12.11 -4.69
CA ALA A 348 0.66 12.05 -4.66
C ALA A 348 1.16 11.48 -3.32
N LYS A 349 0.56 11.92 -2.21
CA LYS A 349 0.83 11.38 -0.89
C LYS A 349 0.37 9.93 -0.76
N ALA A 350 -0.78 9.57 -1.33
CA ALA A 350 -1.22 8.18 -1.39
C ALA A 350 -0.22 7.31 -2.13
N GLN A 351 0.23 7.73 -3.32
CA GLN A 351 1.25 6.99 -4.07
C GLN A 351 2.56 6.81 -3.27
N TRP A 352 3.01 7.85 -2.56
CA TRP A 352 4.20 7.78 -1.70
C TRP A 352 4.09 6.69 -0.64
N TYR A 353 2.97 6.66 0.10
CA TYR A 353 2.79 5.66 1.16
C TYR A 353 2.43 4.28 0.61
N THR A 354 1.80 4.20 -0.56
CA THR A 354 1.64 2.94 -1.30
C THR A 354 3.00 2.32 -1.64
N ASN A 355 3.95 3.11 -2.14
CA ASN A 355 5.31 2.63 -2.39
C ASN A 355 6.00 2.13 -1.12
N LEU A 356 5.80 2.84 0.01
CA LEU A 356 6.32 2.41 1.31
C LEU A 356 5.70 1.08 1.74
N TRP A 357 4.37 0.93 1.65
CA TRP A 357 3.68 -0.32 1.98
C TRP A 357 4.30 -1.50 1.22
N TYR A 358 4.43 -1.39 -0.10
CA TYR A 358 5.02 -2.47 -0.91
C TYR A 358 6.49 -2.75 -0.57
N ARG A 359 7.26 -1.74 -0.15
CA ARG A 359 8.65 -1.93 0.30
C ARG A 359 8.76 -2.73 1.59
N LEU A 360 7.76 -2.58 2.48
CA LEU A 360 7.69 -3.26 3.77
C LEU A 360 7.00 -4.64 3.65
N ASN A 361 6.04 -4.75 2.74
CA ASN A 361 5.12 -5.87 2.67
C ASN A 361 5.43 -6.89 1.55
N GLY A 362 6.16 -6.47 0.52
CA GLY A 362 6.18 -7.16 -0.78
C GLY A 362 4.96 -6.80 -1.62
N SER A 363 4.75 -7.44 -2.77
CA SER A 363 3.83 -7.02 -3.84
C SER A 363 2.31 -7.08 -3.55
N SER A 364 1.89 -7.40 -2.32
CA SER A 364 0.48 -7.57 -1.97
C SER A 364 -0.13 -6.34 -1.30
N THR A 365 -1.40 -6.08 -1.60
CA THR A 365 -2.24 -5.08 -0.91
C THR A 365 -2.62 -5.52 0.50
N ASP A 366 -2.69 -6.83 0.75
CA ASP A 366 -2.90 -7.40 2.09
C ASP A 366 -1.57 -7.68 2.78
N LYS A 367 -1.57 -7.57 4.12
CA LYS A 367 -0.35 -7.82 4.88
C LYS A 367 0.12 -9.26 4.67
N THR A 368 1.36 -9.41 4.20
CA THR A 368 1.99 -10.71 4.01
C THR A 368 2.62 -11.20 5.30
N LYS A 369 2.80 -12.52 5.41
CA LYS A 369 3.56 -13.13 6.52
C LYS A 369 4.99 -12.58 6.64
N GLN A 370 5.61 -12.21 5.52
CA GLN A 370 6.95 -11.60 5.54
C GLN A 370 6.92 -10.19 6.13
N GLY A 371 5.89 -9.40 5.79
CA GLY A 371 5.62 -8.09 6.38
C GLY A 371 5.38 -8.19 7.89
N GLU A 372 4.49 -9.10 8.33
CA GLU A 372 4.21 -9.36 9.76
C GLU A 372 5.49 -9.66 10.55
N LEU A 373 6.32 -10.56 10.03
CA LEU A 373 7.58 -10.97 10.65
C LEU A 373 8.67 -9.89 10.59
N GLY A 374 8.44 -8.76 9.93
CA GLY A 374 9.41 -7.67 9.81
C GLY A 374 10.66 -8.05 9.03
N GLN A 375 10.56 -8.94 8.03
CA GLN A 375 11.73 -9.41 7.30
C GLN A 375 12.30 -8.35 6.35
N ASN A 376 11.44 -7.49 5.80
CA ASN A 376 11.82 -6.51 4.77
C ASN A 376 12.31 -5.17 5.33
N TYR A 377 12.23 -4.96 6.64
CA TYR A 377 12.58 -3.69 7.27
C TYR A 377 13.15 -3.86 8.67
N SER A 378 13.78 -2.81 9.19
CA SER A 378 14.28 -2.73 10.56
C SER A 378 14.04 -1.33 11.11
N LYS A 379 13.75 -1.25 12.42
CA LYS A 379 13.53 0.04 13.10
C LYS A 379 14.87 0.74 13.33
N ILE A 380 15.03 1.95 12.80
CA ILE A 380 16.20 2.78 13.07
C ILE A 380 16.02 3.56 14.38
N ASP A 381 17.10 3.69 15.16
CA ASP A 381 17.11 4.52 16.36
C ASP A 381 16.83 5.99 16.02
N SER A 382 15.99 6.64 16.83
CA SER A 382 15.59 8.04 16.63
C SER A 382 16.77 9.02 16.53
N LYS A 383 17.88 8.78 17.23
CA LYS A 383 19.07 9.63 17.15
C LYS A 383 19.76 9.48 15.81
N LEU A 384 19.83 8.25 15.29
CA LEU A 384 20.40 7.97 13.97
C LEU A 384 19.51 8.51 12.85
N LEU A 385 18.18 8.45 13.02
CA LEU A 385 17.20 9.02 12.08
C LEU A 385 17.46 10.51 11.82
N SER A 386 17.77 11.27 12.88
CA SER A 386 18.09 12.71 12.81
C SER A 386 19.56 13.03 12.55
N SER A 387 20.45 12.03 12.57
CA SER A 387 21.90 12.25 12.52
C SER A 387 22.37 12.52 11.10
N THR A 388 22.99 13.68 10.90
CA THR A 388 23.53 14.08 9.60
C THR A 388 24.92 13.52 9.34
N THR A 389 25.69 13.23 10.39
CA THR A 389 27.03 12.66 10.29
C THR A 389 26.97 11.14 10.08
N TRP A 390 26.12 10.45 10.85
CA TRP A 390 26.03 8.99 10.77
C TRP A 390 25.63 8.51 9.38
N LEU A 391 24.61 9.13 8.77
CA LEU A 391 24.14 8.70 7.45
C LEU A 391 25.23 8.90 6.39
N GLN A 392 25.94 10.04 6.44
CA GLN A 392 27.05 10.33 5.55
C GLN A 392 28.17 9.28 5.71
N ASP A 393 28.61 9.01 6.94
CA ASP A 393 29.63 8.01 7.22
C ASP A 393 29.20 6.61 6.77
N ALA A 394 27.95 6.23 7.05
CA ALA A 394 27.40 4.93 6.69
C ALA A 394 27.33 4.72 5.18
N ILE A 395 26.96 5.76 4.41
CA ILE A 395 26.96 5.73 2.94
C ILE A 395 28.39 5.61 2.41
N LEU A 396 29.33 6.42 2.91
CA LEU A 396 30.73 6.43 2.45
C LEU A 396 31.46 5.12 2.77
N GLN A 397 31.14 4.49 3.89
CA GLN A 397 31.69 3.19 4.29
C GLN A 397 30.97 1.99 3.64
N GLY A 398 29.89 2.23 2.89
CA GLY A 398 29.07 1.18 2.27
C GLY A 398 28.31 0.32 3.29
N ALA A 399 28.10 0.81 4.51
CA ALA A 399 27.33 0.13 5.54
C ALA A 399 25.83 0.16 5.25
N VAL A 400 25.38 1.16 4.49
CA VAL A 400 24.01 1.30 3.99
C VAL A 400 24.00 1.65 2.51
N THR A 401 22.91 1.33 1.84
CA THR A 401 22.63 1.73 0.46
C THR A 401 21.45 2.68 0.41
N VAL A 402 21.47 3.63 -0.53
CA VAL A 402 20.32 4.47 -0.84
C VAL A 402 19.58 3.83 -2.01
N GLU A 403 18.28 3.61 -1.87
CA GLU A 403 17.43 3.11 -2.94
C GLU A 403 16.42 4.20 -3.33
N LEU A 404 16.23 4.40 -4.63
CA LEU A 404 15.25 5.31 -5.21
C LEU A 404 14.03 4.50 -5.66
N ALA A 405 12.84 4.94 -5.27
CA ALA A 405 11.60 4.36 -5.79
C ALA A 405 11.46 4.69 -7.28
N ALA A 406 11.22 3.66 -8.09
CA ALA A 406 10.88 3.77 -9.50
C ALA A 406 9.49 3.18 -9.74
N THR A 407 8.60 4.00 -10.28
CA THR A 407 7.23 3.61 -10.65
C THR A 407 7.18 3.35 -12.15
N ASP A 408 7.78 2.24 -12.58
CA ASP A 408 7.76 1.85 -13.99
C ASP A 408 6.43 1.12 -14.25
N SER A 409 5.42 1.86 -14.71
CA SER A 409 4.10 1.34 -15.11
C SER A 409 3.51 0.33 -14.11
N PRO A 410 2.92 0.78 -12.97
CA PRO A 410 2.25 -0.12 -12.04
C PRO A 410 1.15 -0.89 -12.76
N SER A 411 1.43 -2.14 -13.10
CA SER A 411 0.44 -3.08 -13.60
C SER A 411 -0.13 -3.82 -12.39
N SER A 412 -1.36 -3.46 -12.04
CA SER A 412 -2.17 -4.19 -11.07
C SER A 412 -2.59 -5.52 -11.69
N LYS A 413 -2.18 -6.63 -11.09
CA LYS A 413 -2.71 -7.96 -11.41
C LYS A 413 -3.59 -8.38 -10.26
N ILE A 414 -4.83 -8.76 -10.57
CA ILE A 414 -5.70 -9.42 -9.58
C ILE A 414 -5.01 -10.70 -9.15
N ASN A 415 -4.87 -10.93 -7.84
CA ASN A 415 -4.25 -12.12 -7.32
C ASN A 415 -5.05 -13.34 -7.79
N ALA A 416 -4.36 -14.30 -8.41
CA ALA A 416 -5.02 -15.46 -9.01
C ALA A 416 -5.72 -16.38 -8.00
N SER A 417 -5.43 -16.22 -6.70
CA SER A 417 -5.99 -17.01 -5.60
C SER A 417 -7.06 -16.27 -4.81
N ASP A 418 -7.06 -14.93 -4.81
CA ASP A 418 -8.07 -14.09 -4.16
C ASP A 418 -8.35 -12.81 -4.98
N PRO A 419 -9.50 -12.70 -5.65
CA PRO A 419 -9.80 -11.57 -6.54
C PRO A 419 -10.09 -10.24 -5.84
N THR A 420 -10.16 -10.22 -4.50
CA THR A 420 -10.26 -8.99 -3.70
C THR A 420 -8.90 -8.37 -3.40
N VAL A 421 -7.82 -9.12 -3.68
CA VAL A 421 -6.43 -8.72 -3.49
C VAL A 421 -5.82 -8.39 -4.83
N THR A 422 -5.22 -7.21 -4.92
CA THR A 422 -4.45 -6.81 -6.10
C THR A 422 -2.96 -6.96 -5.80
N ASP A 423 -2.27 -7.75 -6.60
CA ASP A 423 -0.81 -7.80 -6.65
C ASP A 423 -0.34 -6.65 -7.57
N LEU A 424 0.23 -5.60 -6.98
CA LEU A 424 0.79 -4.51 -7.78
C LEU A 424 2.17 -4.93 -8.28
N THR A 425 2.31 -5.04 -9.60
CA THR A 425 3.59 -5.21 -10.27
C THR A 425 4.00 -3.90 -10.94
N GLY A 426 4.87 -3.12 -10.29
CA GLY A 426 5.50 -1.94 -10.92
C GLY A 426 6.04 -0.85 -9.98
N ILE A 427 6.24 -1.15 -8.69
CA ILE A 427 7.10 -0.32 -7.82
C ILE A 427 8.38 -1.13 -7.58
N SER A 428 9.50 -0.61 -8.07
CA SER A 428 10.83 -1.15 -7.83
C SER A 428 11.68 -0.16 -7.04
N TRP A 429 12.61 -0.66 -6.25
CA TRP A 429 13.55 0.16 -5.49
C TRP A 429 14.94 -0.09 -6.05
N ASN A 430 15.48 0.91 -6.73
CA ASN A 430 16.75 0.81 -7.43
C ASN A 430 17.87 1.38 -6.56
N SER A 431 18.85 0.53 -6.23
CA SER A 431 20.05 0.98 -5.51
C SER A 431 20.78 2.02 -6.34
N THR A 432 21.08 3.17 -5.74
CA THR A 432 21.75 4.30 -6.37
C THR A 432 22.92 4.75 -5.51
N ILE A 433 23.99 5.20 -6.14
CA ILE A 433 25.08 5.85 -5.42
C ILE A 433 24.67 7.28 -5.10
N TYR A 434 25.10 7.82 -3.96
CA TYR A 434 24.64 9.14 -3.53
C TYR A 434 24.99 10.25 -4.53
N THR A 435 26.11 10.10 -5.27
CA THR A 435 26.54 11.05 -6.30
C THR A 435 25.68 11.07 -7.56
N SER A 436 24.87 10.03 -7.81
CA SER A 436 23.92 9.99 -8.92
C SER A 436 22.52 10.47 -8.53
N CYS A 437 22.29 10.81 -7.26
CA CYS A 437 21.01 11.35 -6.81
C CYS A 437 20.96 12.84 -7.12
N SER A 438 20.00 13.28 -7.95
CA SER A 438 19.80 14.70 -8.29
C SER A 438 19.57 15.60 -7.07
N ASP A 439 19.00 15.02 -6.02
CA ASP A 439 18.55 15.73 -4.84
C ASP A 439 19.61 15.73 -3.72
N LEU A 440 20.75 15.07 -3.94
CA LEU A 440 21.88 15.05 -3.01
C LEU A 440 23.01 15.92 -3.53
N THR A 441 23.39 16.91 -2.74
CA THR A 441 24.49 17.83 -3.06
C THR A 441 25.54 17.84 -1.96
N GLN A 442 26.67 18.49 -2.22
CA GLN A 442 27.76 18.66 -1.25
C GLN A 442 27.99 20.15 -1.02
N SER A 443 28.21 20.52 0.24
CA SER A 443 28.69 21.84 0.63
C SER A 443 29.81 21.72 1.64
N ASP A 444 30.54 22.81 1.87
CA ASP A 444 31.48 22.89 3.00
C ASP A 444 30.71 22.73 4.33
N ASP A 445 31.29 22.02 5.29
CA ASP A 445 30.70 21.90 6.63
C ASP A 445 31.14 23.09 7.50
N ASP A 446 30.47 24.23 7.31
CA ASP A 446 30.74 25.49 8.03
C ASP A 446 30.78 25.30 9.56
N GLN A 447 30.00 24.36 10.09
CA GLN A 447 29.98 24.09 11.53
C GLN A 447 31.23 23.32 11.98
N ALA A 448 31.67 22.34 11.20
CA ALA A 448 32.93 21.64 11.47
C ALA A 448 34.13 22.59 11.33
N ILE A 449 34.12 23.45 10.31
CA ILE A 449 35.13 24.47 10.07
C ILE A 449 35.20 25.45 11.25
N ALA A 450 34.07 26.04 11.66
CA ALA A 450 34.03 27.00 12.76
C ALA A 450 34.48 26.38 14.10
N ARG A 451 34.12 25.12 14.35
CA ARG A 451 34.59 24.39 15.54
C ARG A 451 36.11 24.15 15.49
N ALA A 452 36.62 23.71 14.35
CA ALA A 452 38.04 23.46 14.17
C ALA A 452 38.86 24.76 14.25
N GLU A 453 38.34 25.88 13.72
CA GLU A 453 38.94 27.20 13.84
C GLU A 453 39.04 27.62 15.31
N ALA A 454 37.95 27.54 16.07
CA ALA A 454 37.95 27.86 17.49
C ALA A 454 38.90 26.97 18.31
N GLU A 455 38.99 25.67 18.00
CA GLU A 455 39.93 24.77 18.65
C GLU A 455 41.39 25.08 18.30
N TYR A 456 41.65 25.40 17.03
CA TYR A 456 42.96 25.79 16.54
C TYR A 456 43.45 27.07 17.21
N GLU A 457 42.61 28.11 17.28
CA GLU A 457 42.92 29.36 17.98
C GLU A 457 43.23 29.13 19.46
N ARG A 458 42.39 28.33 20.14
CA ARG A 458 42.59 27.98 21.55
C ARG A 458 43.91 27.26 21.76
N LYS A 459 44.19 26.21 20.98
CA LYS A 459 45.44 25.43 21.09
C LYS A 459 46.66 26.27 20.74
N THR A 460 46.59 27.09 19.69
CA THR A 460 47.69 27.98 19.27
C THR A 460 48.03 28.98 20.37
N LYS A 461 47.02 29.57 21.01
CA LYS A 461 47.23 30.47 22.15
C LYS A 461 47.89 29.76 23.33
N GLU A 462 47.39 28.57 23.70
CA GLU A 462 47.97 27.79 24.80
C GLU A 462 49.42 27.37 24.52
N ILE A 463 49.73 26.99 23.28
CA ILE A 463 51.08 26.65 22.82
C ILE A 463 51.98 27.88 22.89
N SER A 464 51.52 29.04 22.39
CA SER A 464 52.27 30.31 22.43
C SER A 464 52.60 30.72 23.87
N ASP A 465 51.61 30.64 24.78
CA ASP A 465 51.80 30.97 26.20
C ASP A 465 52.82 30.02 26.87
N LYS A 466 52.77 28.72 26.56
CA LYS A 466 53.72 27.72 27.06
C LYS A 466 55.12 27.91 26.47
N ASP A 467 55.23 28.20 25.17
CA ASP A 467 56.51 28.46 24.53
C ASP A 467 57.18 29.71 25.12
N GLN A 468 56.42 30.79 25.33
CA GLN A 468 56.92 32.00 25.98
C GLN A 468 57.44 31.72 27.40
N LYS A 469 56.71 30.91 28.18
CA LYS A 469 57.18 30.46 29.51
C LYS A 469 58.48 29.66 29.43
N TYR A 470 58.59 28.74 28.46
CA TYR A 470 59.80 27.97 28.25
C TYR A 470 60.98 28.82 27.77
N GLN A 471 60.76 29.79 26.87
CA GLN A 471 61.77 30.75 26.46
C GLN A 471 62.30 31.56 27.65
N ASN A 472 61.40 32.08 28.49
CA ASN A 472 61.79 32.82 29.69
C ASN A 472 62.58 31.93 30.66
N LYS A 473 62.18 30.67 30.84
CA LYS A 473 62.88 29.73 31.72
C LYS A 473 64.27 29.37 31.19
N ILE A 474 64.43 29.16 29.88
CA ILE A 474 65.75 28.94 29.24
C ILE A 474 66.66 30.16 29.47
N LYS A 475 66.16 31.39 29.25
CA LYS A 475 66.97 32.61 29.47
C LYS A 475 67.48 32.73 30.91
N ILE A 476 66.63 32.39 31.89
CA ILE A 476 67.01 32.37 33.31
C ILE A 476 68.08 31.30 33.54
N LEU A 477 67.86 30.08 33.04
CA LEU A 477 68.80 28.97 33.15
C LEU A 477 70.17 29.31 32.52
N GLU A 478 70.20 29.90 31.33
CA GLU A 478 71.43 30.37 30.66
C GLU A 478 72.17 31.46 31.46
N THR A 479 71.42 32.40 32.06
CA THR A 479 71.99 33.45 32.91
C THR A 479 72.60 32.85 34.17
N GLU A 480 71.89 31.92 34.82
CA GLU A 480 72.40 31.18 35.98
C GLU A 480 73.61 30.32 35.62
N HIS A 481 73.57 29.61 34.50
CA HIS A 481 74.68 28.80 34.01
C HIS A 481 75.92 29.66 33.78
N SER A 482 75.79 30.81 33.12
CA SER A 482 76.90 31.74 32.88
C SER A 482 77.50 32.28 34.17
N ALA A 483 76.64 32.61 35.15
CA ALA A 483 77.09 33.06 36.47
C ALA A 483 77.82 31.95 37.24
N LEU A 484 77.27 30.73 37.25
CA LEU A 484 77.89 29.56 37.88
C LEU A 484 79.21 29.16 37.21
N GLN A 485 79.29 29.26 35.88
CA GLN A 485 80.51 29.02 35.12
C GLN A 485 81.60 30.02 35.50
N THR A 486 81.24 31.30 35.57
CA THR A 486 82.17 32.36 36.01
C THR A 486 82.64 32.13 37.45
N GLU A 487 81.74 31.72 38.36
CA GLU A 487 82.09 31.35 39.74
C GLU A 487 83.03 30.14 39.78
N TYR A 488 82.75 29.11 38.97
CA TYR A 488 83.55 27.91 38.85
C TYR A 488 84.99 28.25 38.44
N GLU A 489 85.16 29.02 37.36
CA GLU A 489 86.47 29.44 36.85
C GLU A 489 87.25 30.30 37.87
N SER A 490 86.55 31.17 38.59
CA SER A 490 87.15 31.99 39.66
C SER A 490 87.65 31.13 40.83
N VAL A 491 86.83 30.18 41.31
CA VAL A 491 87.21 29.25 42.39
C VAL A 491 88.33 28.32 41.94
N GLN A 492 88.27 27.80 40.72
CA GLN A 492 89.31 26.96 40.13
C GLN A 492 90.65 27.72 40.01
N SER A 493 90.62 28.96 39.52
CA SER A 493 91.82 29.82 39.43
C SER A 493 92.42 30.09 40.81
N ALA A 494 91.58 30.41 41.82
CA ALA A 494 92.03 30.61 43.19
C ALA A 494 92.63 29.34 43.80
N MET A 495 92.03 28.18 43.52
CA MET A 495 92.54 26.88 43.96
C MET A 495 93.91 26.56 43.31
N ASN A 496 94.04 26.75 42.00
CA ASN A 496 95.30 26.53 41.28
C ASN A 496 96.42 27.44 41.80
N LYS A 497 96.14 28.73 42.04
CA LYS A 497 97.10 29.65 42.66
C LYS A 497 97.53 29.22 44.06
N ASN A 498 96.61 28.67 44.87
CA ASN A 498 96.94 28.15 46.19
C ASN A 498 97.78 26.86 46.12
N ILE A 499 97.51 25.99 45.15
CA ILE A 499 98.32 24.80 44.88
C ILE A 499 99.74 25.23 44.47
N GLU A 500 99.88 26.16 43.52
CA GLU A 500 101.19 26.69 43.09
C GLU A 500 101.97 27.34 44.23
N ARG A 501 101.30 28.15 45.07
CA ARG A 501 101.93 28.74 46.27
C ARG A 501 102.39 27.67 47.24
N SER A 502 101.55 26.66 47.50
CA SER A 502 101.94 25.56 48.38
C SER A 502 103.13 24.81 47.80
N PHE A 503 103.11 24.50 46.50
CA PHE A 503 104.19 23.80 45.81
C PHE A 503 105.52 24.57 45.89
N LYS A 504 105.50 25.90 45.66
CA LYS A 504 106.68 26.78 45.80
C LYS A 504 107.23 26.89 47.23
N VAL A 505 106.41 26.64 48.25
CA VAL A 505 106.83 26.67 49.66
C VAL A 505 107.45 25.33 50.10
N PHE A 506 107.15 24.25 49.38
CA PHE A 506 107.66 22.90 49.67
C PHE A 506 108.69 22.39 48.64
N SER A 507 109.07 23.20 47.64
CA SER A 507 110.18 23.01 46.70
C SER A 507 111.33 23.94 47.05
#